data_AF-A0A2K9E1P6-F1
#
_entry.id   AF-A0A2K9E1P6-F1
#
_cell.length_a   1.000
_cell.length_b   1.000
_cell.length_c   1.000
_cell.angle_alpha   90.00
_cell.angle_beta   90.00
_cell.angle_gamma   90.00
#
_symmetry.space_group_name_H-M   'P 1'
#
loop_
_entity.id
_entity.type
_entity.pdbx_description
1 polymer ?
#
loop_
_entity_poly.entity_id
_entity_poly.type
_entity_poly.pdbx_seq_one_letter_code
_entity_poly.pdbx_strand_id
1 'polypeptide(L)'
;MKLFLIGIVSGIVSGMGIGGGAILIPALVMFVKPPQHIAQSVNLLYFIPTAIVALIIHIKNKKIDFKIAVPIIIFGLFGAYIGSQIAVNLSEDTLRKCFGVFLFLIGINEMIRKDGKNKIKKNKDKIKK
;
A
#
# COMPACT_ATOMS: atom_id res chain seq x y z
N MET A 1 -20.07 1.75 -14.01
CA MET A 1 -19.15 0.80 -14.69
C MET A 1 -17.67 1.05 -14.37
N LYS A 2 -17.14 2.29 -14.49
CA LYS A 2 -15.71 2.59 -14.24
C LYS A 2 -15.22 2.18 -12.83
N LEU A 3 -15.98 2.48 -11.78
CA LEU A 3 -15.64 2.13 -10.39
C LEU A 3 -15.49 0.62 -10.16
N PHE A 4 -16.36 -0.18 -10.79
CA PHE A 4 -16.32 -1.64 -10.68
C PHE A 4 -15.04 -2.22 -11.28
N LEU A 5 -14.66 -1.74 -12.47
CA LEU A 5 -13.42 -2.16 -13.14
C LEU A 5 -12.18 -1.77 -12.33
N ILE A 6 -12.14 -0.53 -11.83
CA ILE A 6 -11.03 -0.03 -11.01
C ILE A 6 -10.91 -0.85 -9.71
N GLY A 7 -12.03 -1.18 -9.07
CA GLY A 7 -12.07 -2.01 -7.87
C GLY A 7 -11.54 -3.43 -8.13
N ILE A 8 -11.95 -4.07 -9.21
CA ILE A 8 -11.47 -5.41 -9.60
C ILE A 8 -9.96 -5.40 -9.85
N VAL A 9 -9.48 -4.49 -10.69
CA VAL A 9 -8.05 -4.41 -11.05
C VAL A 9 -7.20 -4.14 -9.82
N SER A 10 -7.62 -3.19 -8.99
CA SER A 10 -6.91 -2.87 -7.74
C SER A 10 -6.93 -4.05 -6.77
N GLY A 11 -8.06 -4.75 -6.66
CA GLY A 11 -8.23 -6.01 -5.93
C GLY A 11 -7.20 -7.07 -6.30
N ILE A 12 -7.09 -7.38 -7.58
CA ILE A 12 -6.14 -8.39 -8.10
C ILE A 12 -4.71 -8.00 -7.75
N VAL A 13 -4.33 -6.74 -7.99
CA VAL A 13 -2.99 -6.23 -7.68
C VAL A 13 -2.67 -6.31 -6.19
N SER A 14 -3.65 -6.00 -5.34
CA SER A 14 -3.50 -6.13 -3.89
C SER A 14 -3.25 -7.58 -3.47
N GLY A 15 -3.96 -8.53 -4.07
CA GLY A 15 -3.75 -9.96 -3.87
C GLY A 15 -2.37 -10.46 -4.31
N MET A 16 -1.70 -9.77 -5.25
CA MET A 16 -0.33 -10.06 -5.64
C MET A 16 0.72 -9.57 -4.61
N GLY A 17 0.29 -8.96 -3.50
CA GLY A 17 1.17 -8.51 -2.42
C GLY A 17 1.79 -7.14 -2.65
N ILE A 18 1.36 -6.41 -3.69
CA ILE A 18 1.86 -5.05 -4.00
C ILE A 18 1.14 -3.99 -3.13
N GLY A 19 -0.06 -4.30 -2.64
CA GLY A 19 -0.95 -3.36 -1.96
C GLY A 19 -1.71 -2.51 -2.99
N GLY A 20 -3.03 -2.74 -3.13
CA GLY A 20 -3.85 -2.16 -4.20
C GLY A 20 -3.94 -0.64 -4.20
N GLY A 21 -3.58 0.03 -3.10
CA GLY A 21 -3.76 1.47 -2.95
C GLY A 21 -2.90 2.35 -3.87
N ALA A 22 -1.69 1.89 -4.21
CA ALA A 22 -0.82 2.61 -5.15
C ALA A 22 -1.43 2.73 -6.56
N ILE A 23 -2.31 1.79 -6.93
CA ILE A 23 -3.02 1.80 -8.22
C ILE A 23 -4.42 2.40 -8.07
N LEU A 24 -5.11 2.08 -6.97
CA LEU A 24 -6.48 2.55 -6.72
C LEU A 24 -6.57 4.07 -6.67
N ILE A 25 -5.66 4.74 -5.95
CA ILE A 25 -5.71 6.20 -5.77
C ILE A 25 -5.50 6.94 -7.11
N PRO A 26 -4.45 6.69 -7.91
CA PRO A 26 -4.30 7.32 -9.21
C PRO A 26 -5.45 7.01 -10.16
N ALA A 27 -5.96 5.76 -10.16
CA ALA A 27 -7.10 5.39 -10.99
C ALA A 27 -8.36 6.19 -10.63
N LEU A 28 -8.66 6.37 -9.34
CA LEU A 28 -9.78 7.22 -8.91
C LEU A 28 -9.59 8.67 -9.38
N VAL A 29 -8.42 9.26 -9.11
CA VAL A 29 -8.15 10.66 -9.43
C VAL A 29 -8.17 10.92 -10.94
N MET A 30 -7.68 9.99 -11.77
CA MET A 30 -7.65 10.16 -13.23
C MET A 30 -9.02 9.92 -13.89
N PHE A 31 -9.74 8.85 -13.50
CA PHE A 31 -10.96 8.42 -14.19
C PHE A 31 -12.25 8.98 -13.60
N VAL A 32 -12.26 9.28 -12.30
CA VAL A 32 -13.45 9.75 -11.56
C VAL A 32 -13.26 11.20 -11.09
N LYS A 33 -12.02 11.65 -10.91
CA LYS A 33 -11.65 13.02 -10.48
C LYS A 33 -12.32 13.49 -9.17
N PRO A 34 -12.45 12.64 -8.13
CA PRO A 34 -12.93 13.12 -6.85
C PRO A 34 -11.87 14.02 -6.18
N PRO A 35 -12.30 14.84 -5.20
CA PRO A 35 -11.40 15.43 -4.21
C PRO A 35 -10.38 14.43 -3.68
N GLN A 36 -9.14 14.89 -3.47
CA GLN A 36 -8.05 14.02 -3.02
C GLN A 36 -8.39 13.34 -1.68
N HIS A 37 -9.02 14.07 -0.75
CA HIS A 37 -9.48 13.53 0.52
C HIS A 37 -10.44 12.35 0.35
N ILE A 38 -11.40 12.44 -0.59
CA ILE A 38 -12.35 11.37 -0.87
C ILE A 38 -11.63 10.15 -1.45
N ALA A 39 -10.68 10.34 -2.37
CA ALA A 39 -9.90 9.24 -2.95
C ALA A 39 -9.12 8.46 -1.87
N GLN A 40 -8.52 9.17 -0.91
CA GLN A 40 -7.79 8.56 0.20
C GLN A 40 -8.73 7.79 1.15
N SER A 41 -9.89 8.36 1.48
CA SER A 41 -10.90 7.70 2.31
C SER A 41 -11.44 6.42 1.68
N VAL A 42 -11.73 6.44 0.38
CA VAL A 42 -12.17 5.25 -0.36
C VAL A 42 -11.09 4.18 -0.37
N ASN A 43 -9.82 4.56 -0.52
CA ASN A 43 -8.71 3.62 -0.45
C ASN A 43 -8.61 2.95 0.94
N LEU A 44 -8.82 3.69 2.03
CA LEU A 44 -8.83 3.11 3.37
C LEU A 44 -9.98 2.13 3.56
N LEU A 45 -11.19 2.49 3.09
CA LEU A 45 -12.36 1.60 3.14
C LEU A 45 -12.12 0.31 2.33
N TYR A 46 -11.51 0.42 1.16
CA TYR A 46 -11.09 -0.71 0.32
C TYR A 46 -10.08 -1.64 1.03
N PHE A 47 -9.22 -1.09 1.88
CA PHE A 47 -8.23 -1.86 2.62
C PHE A 47 -8.85 -2.76 3.69
N ILE A 48 -10.02 -2.41 4.25
CA ILE A 48 -10.67 -3.19 5.34
C ILE A 48 -10.94 -4.65 4.94
N PRO A 49 -11.72 -4.96 3.90
CA PRO A 49 -11.99 -6.35 3.53
C PRO A 49 -10.71 -7.09 3.11
N THR A 50 -9.78 -6.38 2.44
CA THR A 50 -8.49 -6.93 2.03
C THR A 50 -7.65 -7.35 3.24
N ALA A 51 -7.57 -6.50 4.26
CA ALA A 51 -6.84 -6.75 5.49
C ALA A 51 -7.45 -7.90 6.30
N ILE A 52 -8.78 -8.00 6.36
CA ILE A 52 -9.47 -9.11 7.02
C ILE A 52 -9.11 -10.44 6.36
N VAL A 53 -9.22 -10.52 5.03
CA VAL A 53 -8.87 -11.74 4.28
C VAL A 53 -7.39 -12.09 4.46
N ALA A 54 -6.50 -11.10 4.36
CA ALA A 54 -5.07 -11.30 4.60
C ALA A 54 -4.79 -11.82 6.01
N LEU A 55 -5.41 -11.24 7.04
CA LEU A 55 -5.25 -11.65 8.43
C LEU A 55 -5.70 -13.10 8.65
N ILE A 56 -6.88 -13.48 8.15
CA ILE A 56 -7.40 -14.85 8.26
C ILE A 56 -6.42 -15.85 7.63
N ILE A 57 -5.92 -15.55 6.43
CA ILE A 57 -4.97 -16.42 5.71
C ILE A 57 -3.65 -16.56 6.50
N HIS A 58 -3.12 -15.46 7.07
CA HIS A 58 -1.86 -15.49 7.81
C HIS A 58 -1.99 -16.20 9.17
N ILE A 59 -3.11 -16.03 9.87
CA ILE A 59 -3.44 -16.78 11.09
C ILE A 59 -3.51 -18.27 10.78
N LYS A 60 -4.28 -18.66 9.74
CA LYS A 60 -4.46 -20.06 9.37
C LYS A 60 -3.14 -20.75 9.01
N ASN A 61 -2.22 -20.01 8.41
CA ASN A 61 -0.89 -20.50 8.07
C ASN A 61 0.12 -20.47 9.23
N LYS A 62 -0.29 -20.06 10.44
CA LYS A 62 0.59 -19.88 11.62
C LYS A 62 1.84 -19.04 11.35
N LYS A 63 1.73 -18.04 10.46
CA LYS A 63 2.85 -17.17 10.07
C LYS A 63 2.91 -15.86 10.87
N ILE A 64 2.11 -15.74 11.93
CA ILE A 64 2.05 -14.53 12.74
C ILE A 64 2.86 -14.74 14.01
N ASP A 65 3.96 -14.00 14.12
CA ASP A 65 4.66 -13.83 15.39
C ASP A 65 4.04 -12.66 16.16
N PHE A 66 3.23 -12.99 17.16
CA PHE A 66 2.53 -12.00 17.98
C PHE A 66 3.48 -11.12 18.81
N LYS A 67 4.70 -11.58 19.12
CA LYS A 67 5.68 -10.76 19.85
C LYS A 67 6.15 -9.57 19.03
N ILE A 68 6.22 -9.73 17.70
CA ILE A 68 6.60 -8.67 16.77
C ILE A 68 5.35 -7.90 16.31
N ALA A 69 4.24 -8.59 16.09
CA ALA A 69 3.01 -7.97 15.58
C ALA A 69 2.44 -6.93 16.55
N VAL A 70 2.43 -7.20 17.86
CA VAL A 70 1.83 -6.29 18.86
C VAL A 70 2.53 -4.92 18.91
N PRO A 71 3.86 -4.82 19.04
CA PRO A 71 4.56 -3.53 18.93
C PRO A 71 4.27 -2.81 17.62
N ILE A 72 4.29 -3.51 16.48
CA ILE A 72 4.00 -2.91 15.16
C ILE A 72 2.58 -2.34 15.11
N ILE A 73 1.60 -3.05 15.66
CA ILE A 73 0.21 -2.57 15.73
C ILE A 73 0.14 -1.29 16.57
N ILE A 74 0.78 -1.24 17.73
CA ILE A 74 0.76 -0.07 18.61
C ILE A 74 1.39 1.15 17.92
N PHE A 75 2.63 1.02 17.43
CA PHE A 75 3.29 2.12 16.73
C PHE A 75 2.56 2.51 15.44
N GLY A 76 2.00 1.53 14.73
CA GLY A 76 1.20 1.75 13.53
C GLY A 76 -0.08 2.53 13.81
N LEU A 77 -0.80 2.22 14.89
CA LEU A 77 -2.00 2.95 15.31
C LEU A 77 -1.66 4.38 15.72
N PHE A 78 -0.61 4.59 16.51
CA PHE A 78 -0.16 5.93 16.87
C PHE A 78 0.26 6.75 15.65
N GLY A 79 1.06 6.16 14.75
CA GLY A 79 1.49 6.81 13.51
C GLY A 79 0.31 7.12 12.58
N ALA A 80 -0.64 6.20 12.43
CA ALA A 80 -1.84 6.41 11.62
C ALA A 80 -2.74 7.50 12.21
N TYR A 81 -2.90 7.55 13.52
CA TYR A 81 -3.70 8.59 14.19
C TYR A 81 -3.09 9.99 13.98
N ILE A 82 -1.80 10.15 14.29
CA ILE A 82 -1.09 11.44 14.11
C ILE A 82 -1.07 11.82 12.62
N GLY A 83 -0.76 10.87 11.74
CA GLY A 83 -0.74 11.08 10.30
C GLY A 83 -2.10 11.48 9.74
N SER A 84 -3.19 10.87 10.22
CA SER A 84 -4.55 11.22 9.81
C SER A 84 -4.93 12.63 10.25
N GLN A 85 -4.57 13.04 11.48
CA GLN A 85 -4.84 14.40 11.95
C GLN A 85 -4.12 15.43 11.09
N ILE A 86 -2.86 15.20 10.75
CA ILE A 86 -2.11 16.08 9.85
C ILE A 86 -2.75 16.09 8.46
N ALA A 87 -3.08 14.92 7.90
CA ALA A 87 -3.62 14.80 6.55
C ALA A 87 -4.97 15.52 6.39
N VAL A 88 -5.89 15.41 7.36
CA VAL A 88 -7.22 16.05 7.30
C VAL A 88 -7.13 17.57 7.39
N ASN A 89 -6.12 18.11 8.09
CA ASN A 89 -5.90 19.55 8.19
C ASN A 89 -5.20 20.16 6.95
N LEU A 90 -4.72 19.35 6.02
CA LEU A 90 -4.08 19.83 4.78
C LEU A 90 -5.13 20.20 3.72
N SER A 91 -4.86 21.30 2.99
CA SER A 91 -5.64 21.66 1.82
C SER A 91 -5.51 20.61 0.70
N GLU A 92 -6.56 20.46 -0.12
CA GLU A 92 -6.62 19.47 -1.19
C GLU A 92 -5.44 19.54 -2.16
N ASP A 93 -5.04 20.76 -2.55
CA ASP A 93 -3.92 20.98 -3.45
C ASP A 93 -2.59 20.56 -2.82
N THR A 94 -2.39 20.83 -1.54
CA THR A 94 -1.18 20.43 -0.82
C THR A 94 -1.13 18.91 -0.70
N LEU A 95 -2.24 18.27 -0.31
CA LEU A 95 -2.33 16.83 -0.17
C LEU A 95 -2.09 16.12 -1.52
N ARG A 96 -2.63 16.66 -2.61
CA ARG A 96 -2.41 16.15 -3.97
C ARG A 96 -0.95 16.27 -4.39
N LYS A 97 -0.31 17.42 -4.14
CA LYS A 97 1.12 17.62 -4.45
C LYS A 97 2.00 16.69 -3.62
N CYS A 98 1.77 16.59 -2.31
CA CYS A 98 2.49 15.67 -1.42
C CYS A 98 2.36 14.22 -1.88
N PHE A 99 1.14 13.78 -2.22
CA PHE A 99 0.93 12.43 -2.74
C PHE A 99 1.62 12.19 -4.08
N GLY A 100 1.62 13.18 -4.98
CA GLY A 100 2.35 13.12 -6.24
C GLY A 100 3.86 12.98 -6.05
N VAL A 101 4.45 13.78 -5.17
CA VAL A 101 5.88 13.68 -4.80
C VAL A 101 6.19 12.32 -4.18
N PHE A 102 5.33 11.84 -3.29
CA PHE A 102 5.47 10.53 -2.66
C PHE A 102 5.49 9.39 -3.69
N LEU A 103 4.54 9.38 -4.64
CA LEU A 103 4.52 8.40 -5.73
C LEU A 103 5.78 8.50 -6.61
N PHE A 104 6.25 9.71 -6.89
CA PHE A 104 7.46 9.93 -7.68
C PHE A 104 8.70 9.35 -6.98
N LEU A 105 8.85 9.61 -5.68
CA LEU A 105 9.93 9.06 -4.86
C LEU A 105 9.88 7.53 -4.78
N ILE A 106 8.69 6.94 -4.61
CA ILE A 106 8.52 5.49 -4.65
C ILE A 106 8.92 4.93 -6.01
N GLY A 107 8.49 5.56 -7.10
CA GLY A 107 8.84 5.16 -8.46
C GLY A 107 10.35 5.16 -8.69
N ILE A 108 11.05 6.22 -8.25
CA ILE A 108 12.51 6.31 -8.31
C ILE A 108 13.17 5.21 -7.47
N ASN A 109 12.74 5.06 -6.21
CA ASN A 109 13.32 4.08 -5.30
C ASN A 109 13.18 2.66 -5.86
N GLU A 110 12.03 2.32 -6.44
CA GLU A 110 11.81 0.99 -7.02
C GLU A 110 12.63 0.77 -8.30
N MET A 111 12.89 1.82 -9.09
CA MET A 111 13.78 1.74 -10.25
C MET A 111 15.24 1.50 -9.85
N ILE A 112 15.70 2.14 -8.77
CA ILE A 112 17.06 2.00 -8.23
C ILE A 112 17.22 0.66 -7.48
N ARG A 113 16.18 0.17 -6.79
CA ARG A 113 16.21 -1.11 -6.04
C ARG A 113 16.31 -2.37 -6.90
N LYS A 114 16.32 -2.25 -8.23
CA LYS A 114 16.45 -3.36 -9.19
C LYS A 114 17.73 -4.20 -8.99
N ASP A 115 18.72 -3.71 -8.24
CA ASP A 115 19.96 -4.42 -7.93
C ASP A 115 19.87 -5.45 -6.78
N GLY A 116 18.80 -5.47 -5.98
CA GLY A 116 18.62 -6.44 -4.90
C GLY A 116 18.35 -7.88 -5.37
N LYS A 117 17.71 -8.04 -6.55
CA LYS A 117 17.37 -9.37 -7.10
C LYS A 117 18.59 -10.11 -7.65
N ASN A 118 19.67 -9.41 -8.01
CA ASN A 118 20.90 -10.03 -8.52
C ASN A 118 21.76 -10.65 -7.41
N LYS A 119 21.68 -10.17 -6.15
CA LYS A 119 22.45 -10.75 -5.03
C LYS A 119 21.89 -12.11 -4.56
N ILE A 120 20.58 -12.32 -4.62
CA ILE A 120 19.94 -13.58 -4.18
C ILE A 120 20.24 -14.73 -5.17
N LYS A 121 20.28 -14.43 -6.48
CA LYS A 121 20.64 -15.43 -7.51
C LYS A 121 22.10 -15.88 -7.37
N LYS A 122 23.02 -14.94 -7.14
CA LYS A 122 24.46 -15.20 -7.00
C LYS A 122 24.83 -16.03 -5.75
N ASN A 123 24.03 -15.95 -4.68
CA ASN A 123 24.26 -16.75 -3.46
C ASN A 123 23.73 -18.19 -3.60
N LYS A 124 22.61 -18.41 -4.30
CA LYS A 124 22.10 -19.76 -4.61
C LYS A 124 23.06 -20.56 -5.51
N ASP A 125 23.74 -19.90 -6.44
CA ASP A 125 24.72 -20.55 -7.32
C ASP A 125 26.04 -20.87 -6.61
N LYS A 126 26.40 -20.15 -5.53
CA LYS A 126 27.55 -20.47 -4.68
C LYS A 126 27.30 -21.61 -3.71
N ILE A 127 26.07 -21.84 -3.29
CA ILE A 127 25.70 -22.94 -2.37
C ILE A 127 25.55 -24.27 -3.14
N LYS A 128 25.42 -24.22 -4.47
CA LYS A 128 25.33 -25.39 -5.36
C LYS A 128 26.67 -25.82 -5.97
N LYS A 129 27.77 -25.13 -5.68
CA LYS A 129 29.15 -25.52 -6.03
C LYS A 129 29.90 -25.91 -4.76
#